data_AF-A0A521QLT1-F1
#
_entry.id   AF-A0A521QLT1-F1
#
_cell.length_a   1.000
_cell.length_b   1.000
_cell.length_c   1.000
_cell.angle_alpha   90.00
_cell.angle_beta   90.00
_cell.angle_gamma   90.00
#
_symmetry.space_group_name_H-M   'P 1'
#
loop_
_entity.id
_entity.type
_entity.pdbx_description
1 polymer ?
#
loop_
_entity_poly.entity_id
_entity_poly.type
_entity_poly.pdbx_seq_one_letter_code
_entity_poly.pdbx_strand_id
1 'polypeptide(L)'
;YKNVPVDSGTVTISRSPSTSTAAVLICIRLRLPMGKSDEPELFSRLREHSRSIGIAQGLELQDFMCRFVIFEDTSSDMIGTIEAALIKLNMPLWNTAVDGFGNHDPGSGRYEQAKSDWDVIHPGRAWAEKCNGAHAEKSAILASIKNHLKNIERKP
;
A
#
# COMPACT_ATOMS: atom_id res chain seq x y z
N TYR A 1 5.98 28.74 -20.76
CA TYR A 1 5.56 27.44 -21.32
C TYR A 1 6.78 26.73 -21.87
N LYS A 2 7.51 25.98 -21.03
CA LYS A 2 8.64 25.15 -21.45
C LYS A 2 8.43 23.75 -20.90
N ASN A 3 8.61 22.79 -21.80
CA ASN A 3 8.46 21.36 -21.61
C ASN A 3 9.34 20.88 -20.46
N VAL A 4 8.73 20.22 -19.47
CA VAL A 4 9.45 19.39 -18.49
C VAL A 4 9.39 17.96 -19.02
N PRO A 5 10.52 17.25 -19.18
CA PRO A 5 10.50 15.86 -19.62
C PRO A 5 9.96 14.99 -18.48
N VAL A 6 8.78 14.41 -18.69
CA VAL A 6 8.29 13.31 -17.85
C VAL A 6 9.02 12.07 -18.32
N ASP A 7 10.03 11.64 -17.58
CA ASP A 7 10.75 10.40 -17.86
C ASP A 7 9.81 9.23 -17.52
N SER A 8 8.98 8.89 -18.49
CA SER A 8 7.95 7.86 -18.42
C SER A 8 8.58 6.53 -18.79
N GLY A 9 9.19 5.87 -17.81
CA GLY A 9 9.61 4.48 -17.93
C GLY A 9 8.39 3.61 -18.28
N THR A 10 8.23 3.31 -19.56
CA THR A 10 7.16 2.45 -20.08
C THR A 10 7.70 1.03 -20.17
N VAL A 11 7.23 0.11 -19.32
CA VAL A 11 7.54 -1.32 -19.49
C VAL A 11 6.31 -2.20 -19.25
N THR A 12 5.90 -2.77 -20.38
CA THR A 12 5.12 -4.00 -20.69
C THR A 12 4.26 -4.64 -19.60
N ILE A 13 2.96 -4.68 -19.90
CA ILE A 13 1.94 -5.47 -19.21
C ILE A 13 2.05 -6.93 -19.65
N SER A 14 2.52 -7.83 -18.78
CA SER A 14 2.23 -9.25 -18.91
C SER A 14 1.08 -9.63 -17.98
N ARG A 15 -0.05 -10.05 -18.58
CA ARG A 15 -1.13 -10.73 -17.87
C ARG A 15 -0.77 -12.20 -17.71
N SER A 16 -0.93 -12.73 -16.50
CA SER A 16 -1.27 -14.13 -16.25
C SER A 16 -2.05 -14.21 -14.94
N PRO A 17 -3.33 -14.63 -14.97
CA PRO A 17 -4.18 -14.73 -13.79
C PRO A 17 -4.17 -16.15 -13.24
N SER A 18 -3.66 -16.33 -12.02
CA SER A 18 -4.01 -17.50 -11.22
C SER A 18 -3.85 -17.19 -9.74
N THR A 19 -4.99 -17.21 -9.06
CA THR A 19 -5.14 -17.28 -7.59
C THR A 19 -4.86 -15.97 -6.84
N SER A 20 -5.91 -15.16 -6.62
CA SER A 20 -6.02 -14.20 -5.50
C SER A 20 -4.90 -13.18 -5.23
N THR A 21 -3.97 -12.97 -6.16
CA THR A 21 -2.93 -11.95 -6.00
C THR A 21 -3.45 -10.60 -6.46
N ALA A 22 -4.08 -9.87 -5.53
CA ALA A 22 -4.43 -8.49 -5.74
C ALA A 22 -3.13 -7.66 -5.83
N ALA A 23 -2.67 -7.42 -7.06
CA ALA A 23 -1.70 -6.37 -7.35
C ALA A 23 -2.31 -5.04 -6.90
N VAL A 24 -1.93 -4.58 -5.71
CA VAL A 24 -2.34 -3.27 -5.17
C VAL A 24 -1.12 -2.37 -5.16
N LEU A 25 -1.18 -1.43 -6.10
CA LEU A 25 -0.42 -0.19 -6.24
C LEU A 25 0.18 0.30 -4.91
N ILE A 26 1.49 0.12 -4.75
CA ILE A 26 2.23 0.66 -3.61
C ILE A 26 2.82 2.03 -4.00
N CYS A 27 2.45 3.03 -3.19
CA CYS A 27 3.05 4.36 -3.03
C CYS A 27 2.82 5.40 -4.14
N ILE A 28 1.82 6.27 -3.93
CA ILE A 28 1.76 7.61 -4.54
C ILE A 28 1.85 8.62 -3.42
N ARG A 29 2.98 8.60 -2.71
CA ARG A 29 3.31 9.70 -1.82
C ARG A 29 4.78 9.99 -1.95
N LEU A 30 5.13 11.20 -2.43
CA LEU A 30 6.51 11.66 -2.45
C LEU A 30 6.66 13.16 -2.31
N ARG A 31 7.41 13.63 -1.33
CA ARG A 31 8.01 14.96 -1.41
C ARG A 31 9.51 14.75 -1.57
N LEU A 32 10.14 15.31 -2.61
CA LEU A 32 11.60 15.38 -2.63
C LEU A 32 12.05 16.61 -1.83
N PRO A 33 12.78 16.45 -0.71
CA PRO A 33 13.45 17.58 -0.10
C PRO A 33 14.69 17.92 -0.93
N MET A 34 14.77 19.18 -1.37
CA MET A 34 16.02 19.77 -1.85
C MET A 34 17.00 19.89 -0.66
N GLY A 35 17.98 18.99 -0.55
CA GLY A 35 19.15 19.20 0.31
C GLY A 35 19.76 17.95 0.96
N LYS A 36 20.93 17.55 0.43
CA LYS A 36 22.03 16.76 1.04
C LYS A 36 21.68 15.90 2.27
N SER A 37 21.15 14.71 2.05
CA SER A 37 21.52 13.42 2.66
C SER A 37 20.46 12.36 2.31
N ASP A 38 20.95 11.16 2.00
CA ASP A 38 20.31 9.85 2.18
C ASP A 38 18.98 9.54 1.43
N GLU A 39 19.08 8.53 0.55
CA GLU A 39 18.05 7.71 -0.10
C GLU A 39 16.62 8.30 -0.23
N PRO A 40 16.11 8.59 -1.46
CA PRO A 40 14.80 9.21 -1.66
C PRO A 40 13.70 8.50 -0.87
N GLU A 41 12.83 9.27 -0.21
CA GLU A 41 11.74 8.78 0.67
C GLU A 41 10.97 7.59 0.07
N LEU A 42 10.80 7.59 -1.27
CA LEU A 42 10.23 6.50 -2.06
C LEU A 42 10.89 5.15 -1.77
N PHE A 43 12.21 5.08 -1.90
CA PHE A 43 12.96 3.83 -1.77
C PHE A 43 12.90 3.30 -0.35
N SER A 44 12.93 4.18 0.65
CA SER A 44 12.71 3.81 2.05
C SER A 44 11.33 3.18 2.25
N ARG A 45 10.27 3.82 1.74
CA ARG A 45 8.89 3.31 1.82
C ARG A 45 8.71 1.98 1.09
N LEU A 46 9.28 1.84 -0.10
CA LEU A 46 9.25 0.58 -0.84
C LEU A 46 9.96 -0.54 -0.08
N ARG A 47 11.09 -0.24 0.58
CA ARG A 47 11.82 -1.20 1.41
C ARG A 47 11.04 -1.57 2.68
N GLU A 48 10.35 -0.62 3.31
CA GLU A 48 9.47 -0.88 4.46
C GLU A 48 8.31 -1.81 4.08
N HIS A 49 7.67 -1.54 2.94
CA HIS A 49 6.57 -2.35 2.43
C HIS A 49 7.04 -3.75 2.03
N SER A 50 8.18 -3.87 1.33
CA SER A 50 8.73 -5.18 0.96
C SER A 50 9.12 -6.00 2.18
N ARG A 51 9.71 -5.37 3.21
CA ARG A 51 9.99 -6.04 4.50
C ARG A 51 8.70 -6.51 5.17
N SER A 52 7.66 -5.67 5.17
CA SER A 52 6.37 -6.01 5.78
C SER A 52 5.70 -7.20 5.08
N ILE A 53 5.77 -7.25 3.74
CA ILE A 53 5.30 -8.40 2.95
C ILE A 53 6.15 -9.64 3.26
N GLY A 54 7.47 -9.50 3.32
CA GLY A 54 8.38 -10.62 3.55
C GLY A 54 8.26 -11.28 4.94
N ILE A 55 7.75 -10.57 5.95
CA ILE A 55 7.49 -11.14 7.28
C ILE A 55 6.04 -11.58 7.47
N ALA A 56 5.13 -11.19 6.58
CA ALA A 56 3.72 -11.50 6.68
C ALA A 56 3.42 -12.95 6.25
N GLN A 57 2.57 -13.62 7.03
CA GLN A 57 2.12 -14.97 6.68
C GLN A 57 1.12 -14.94 5.52
N GLY A 58 1.28 -15.91 4.61
CA GLY A 58 0.39 -16.11 3.47
C GLY A 58 0.63 -15.15 2.29
N LEU A 59 1.74 -14.42 2.28
CA LEU A 59 2.18 -13.56 1.18
C LEU A 59 3.60 -13.95 0.75
N GLU A 60 3.86 -13.97 -0.54
CA GLU A 60 5.21 -14.14 -1.09
C GLU A 60 5.60 -12.88 -1.86
N LEU A 61 6.78 -12.32 -1.58
CA LEU A 61 7.21 -11.06 -2.19
C LEU A 61 7.26 -11.13 -3.74
N GLN A 62 7.55 -12.31 -4.29
CA GLN A 62 7.59 -12.58 -5.74
C GLN A 62 6.24 -12.41 -6.45
N ASP A 63 5.14 -12.44 -5.71
CA ASP A 63 3.80 -12.23 -6.25
C ASP A 63 3.44 -10.75 -6.41
N PHE A 64 4.30 -9.85 -5.93
CA PHE A 64 4.04 -8.41 -5.92
C PHE A 64 4.84 -7.66 -6.98
N MET A 65 4.19 -6.69 -7.61
CA MET A 65 4.80 -5.72 -8.50
C MET A 65 4.50 -4.31 -8.02
N CYS A 66 5.43 -3.39 -8.25
CA CYS A 66 5.26 -1.99 -7.91
C CYS A 66 5.41 -1.10 -9.15
N ARG A 67 4.59 -0.05 -9.23
CA ARG A 67 4.72 1.05 -10.20
C ARG A 67 4.69 2.35 -9.44
N PHE A 68 5.57 3.27 -9.77
CA PHE A 68 5.68 4.56 -9.11
C PHE A 68 5.88 5.67 -10.15
N VAL A 69 5.51 6.89 -9.76
CA VAL A 69 5.73 8.10 -10.53
C VAL A 69 6.48 9.08 -9.64
N ILE A 70 7.57 9.64 -10.16
CA ILE A 70 8.36 10.65 -9.46
C ILE A 70 7.85 12.02 -9.89
N PHE A 71 7.59 12.88 -8.90
CA PHE A 71 7.21 14.28 -9.12
C PHE A 71 8.33 15.19 -8.64
N GLU A 72 8.71 16.15 -9.47
CA GLU A 72 9.74 17.13 -9.17
C GLU A 72 9.12 18.48 -8.78
N ASP A 73 9.80 19.20 -7.87
CA ASP A 73 9.53 20.59 -7.49
C ASP A 73 8.08 20.89 -7.08
N THR A 74 7.46 21.89 -7.71
CA THR A 74 6.12 22.42 -7.44
C THR A 74 5.01 21.43 -7.80
N SER A 75 5.30 20.38 -8.55
CA SER A 75 4.31 19.34 -8.87
C SER A 75 4.07 18.38 -7.70
N SER A 76 4.93 18.40 -6.67
CA SER A 76 4.79 17.54 -5.49
C SER A 76 3.56 17.84 -4.65
N ASP A 77 3.03 19.07 -4.71
CA ASP A 77 1.79 19.45 -4.01
C ASP A 77 0.56 18.69 -4.54
N MET A 78 0.59 18.22 -5.79
CA MET A 78 -0.54 17.51 -6.42
C MET A 78 -0.63 16.03 -6.02
N ILE A 79 0.36 15.50 -5.32
CA ILE A 79 0.48 14.07 -5.08
C ILE A 79 -0.69 13.52 -4.27
N GLY A 80 -1.12 14.23 -3.22
CA GLY A 80 -2.29 13.79 -2.45
C GLY A 80 -3.56 13.73 -3.30
N THR A 81 -3.72 14.65 -4.24
CA THR A 81 -4.86 14.67 -5.18
C THR A 81 -4.79 13.50 -6.15
N ILE A 82 -3.61 13.22 -6.71
CA ILE A 82 -3.39 12.13 -7.65
C ILE A 82 -3.54 10.77 -6.97
N GLU A 83 -3.02 10.62 -5.74
CA GLU A 83 -3.17 9.44 -4.90
C GLU A 83 -4.66 9.17 -4.63
N ALA A 84 -5.39 10.17 -4.15
CA ALA A 84 -6.82 10.04 -3.89
C ALA A 84 -7.61 9.68 -5.16
N ALA A 85 -7.26 10.28 -6.30
CA ALA A 85 -7.88 9.94 -7.58
C ALA A 85 -7.61 8.49 -7.97
N LEU A 86 -6.37 8.01 -7.83
CA LEU A 86 -6.00 6.64 -8.20
C LEU A 86 -6.60 5.59 -7.24
N ILE A 87 -6.73 5.91 -5.95
CA ILE A 87 -7.48 5.09 -4.99
C ILE A 87 -8.95 5.02 -5.40
N LYS A 88 -9.57 6.16 -5.73
CA LYS A 88 -10.99 6.21 -6.14
C LYS A 88 -11.27 5.46 -7.45
N LEU A 89 -10.33 5.52 -8.40
CA LEU A 89 -10.48 4.87 -9.70
C LEU A 89 -10.29 3.35 -9.58
N ASN A 90 -9.20 2.92 -8.95
CA ASN A 90 -8.81 1.51 -8.94
C ASN A 90 -9.39 0.72 -7.75
N MET A 91 -9.87 1.42 -6.72
CA MET A 91 -10.38 0.84 -5.48
C MET A 91 -9.48 -0.27 -4.90
N PRO A 92 -8.19 0.00 -4.63
CA PRO A 92 -7.26 -1.05 -4.27
C PRO A 92 -7.62 -1.67 -2.90
N LEU A 93 -7.53 -3.00 -2.81
CA LEU A 93 -8.01 -3.78 -1.65
C LEU A 93 -7.51 -3.24 -0.31
N TRP A 94 -6.19 -3.01 -0.20
CA TRP A 94 -5.52 -2.56 1.03
C TRP A 94 -5.68 -1.07 1.34
N ASN A 95 -6.37 -0.32 0.47
CA ASN A 95 -6.74 1.07 0.71
C ASN A 95 -8.23 1.23 1.03
N THR A 96 -9.07 0.30 0.56
CA THR A 96 -10.53 0.51 0.58
C THR A 96 -11.30 -0.51 1.41
N ALA A 97 -10.79 -1.74 1.55
CA ALA A 97 -11.55 -2.83 2.18
C ALA A 97 -10.78 -3.55 3.31
N VAL A 98 -9.46 -3.46 3.31
CA VAL A 98 -8.58 -3.97 4.37
C VAL A 98 -7.62 -2.86 4.74
N ASP A 99 -7.69 -2.37 5.98
CA ASP A 99 -6.86 -1.26 6.43
C ASP A 99 -5.55 -1.73 7.08
N GLY A 100 -4.58 -0.81 7.18
CA GLY A 100 -3.40 -0.99 8.04
C GLY A 100 -2.10 -1.47 7.38
N PHE A 101 -2.09 -1.79 6.08
CA PHE A 101 -0.83 -2.12 5.39
C PHE A 101 0.22 -1.01 5.51
N GLY A 102 -0.20 0.26 5.43
CA GLY A 102 0.68 1.42 5.56
C GLY A 102 1.04 1.83 7.00
N ASN A 103 0.56 1.11 8.01
CA ASN A 103 0.79 1.48 9.42
C ASN A 103 2.23 1.23 9.85
N HIS A 104 2.72 2.10 10.73
CA HIS A 104 4.00 1.96 11.42
C HIS A 104 3.79 1.52 12.87
N ASP A 105 4.87 1.07 13.53
CA ASP A 105 4.82 0.78 14.97
C ASP A 105 4.33 2.04 15.70
N PRO A 106 3.22 1.94 16.46
CA PRO A 106 2.68 3.09 17.15
C PRO A 106 3.59 3.56 18.31
N GLY A 107 4.56 2.77 18.72
CA GLY A 107 5.48 3.10 19.80
C GLY A 107 4.87 2.94 21.19
N SER A 108 5.69 3.20 22.21
CA SER A 108 5.29 3.03 23.62
C SER A 108 4.09 3.91 23.97
N GLY A 109 3.11 3.31 24.67
CA GLY A 109 1.90 4.01 25.15
C GLY A 109 0.71 4.01 24.20
N ARG A 110 0.85 3.45 22.99
CA ARG A 110 -0.26 3.32 22.02
C ARG A 110 -0.65 1.87 21.72
N TYR A 111 -0.17 0.92 22.51
CA TYR A 111 -0.48 -0.51 22.33
C TYR A 111 -1.90 -0.89 22.77
N GLU A 112 -2.65 0.00 23.42
CA GLU A 112 -4.07 -0.24 23.73
C GLU A 112 -4.99 -0.12 22.51
N GLN A 113 -4.45 0.29 21.35
CA GLN A 113 -5.21 0.30 20.11
C GLN A 113 -5.42 -1.10 19.55
N ALA A 114 -6.42 -1.24 18.67
CA ALA A 114 -6.69 -2.49 17.98
C ALA A 114 -5.60 -2.83 16.96
N LYS A 115 -5.37 -4.13 16.76
CA LYS A 115 -4.64 -4.64 15.60
C LYS A 115 -5.42 -4.29 14.32
N SER A 116 -4.72 -3.90 13.25
CA SER A 116 -5.37 -3.56 11.97
C SER A 116 -5.93 -4.80 11.27
N ASP A 117 -6.87 -4.62 10.34
CA ASP A 117 -7.44 -5.75 9.60
C ASP A 117 -6.36 -6.48 8.79
N TRP A 118 -5.41 -5.75 8.21
CA TRP A 118 -4.28 -6.33 7.50
C TRP A 118 -3.42 -7.20 8.42
N ASP A 119 -3.09 -6.72 9.63
CA ASP A 119 -2.28 -7.47 10.58
C ASP A 119 -3.01 -8.70 11.17
N VAL A 120 -4.35 -8.70 11.21
CA VAL A 120 -5.15 -9.87 11.61
C VAL A 120 -5.07 -10.99 10.57
N ILE A 121 -5.15 -10.65 9.28
CA ILE A 121 -5.14 -11.67 8.20
C ILE A 121 -3.74 -12.03 7.74
N HIS A 122 -2.76 -11.14 7.96
CA HIS A 122 -1.35 -11.28 7.60
C HIS A 122 -0.43 -11.09 8.83
N PRO A 123 -0.47 -12.00 9.82
CA PRO A 123 0.35 -11.89 11.01
C PRO A 123 1.84 -11.96 10.66
N GLY A 124 2.69 -11.26 11.43
CA GLY A 124 4.14 -11.26 11.23
C GLY A 124 4.85 -10.01 11.75
N ARG A 125 4.16 -8.86 11.79
CA ARG A 125 4.71 -7.63 12.38
C ARG A 125 4.74 -7.74 13.90
N ALA A 126 5.93 -7.81 14.49
CA ALA A 126 6.10 -7.99 15.94
C ALA A 126 5.40 -6.92 16.80
N TRP A 127 5.23 -5.69 16.29
CA TRP A 127 4.52 -4.64 17.01
C TRP A 127 3.01 -4.82 16.99
N ALA A 128 2.44 -5.45 15.97
CA ALA A 128 1.02 -5.68 15.86
C ALA A 128 0.54 -6.70 16.91
N GLU A 129 1.40 -7.66 17.28
CA GLU A 129 1.13 -8.62 18.36
C GLU A 129 1.11 -7.98 19.75
N LYS A 130 1.63 -6.76 19.89
CA LYS A 130 1.57 -6.01 21.15
C LYS A 130 0.27 -5.21 21.28
N CYS A 131 -0.51 -5.09 20.22
CA CYS A 131 -1.78 -4.36 20.24
C CYS A 131 -2.84 -5.14 21.03
N ASN A 132 -3.37 -4.54 22.09
CA ASN A 132 -4.31 -5.15 23.03
C ASN A 132 -5.78 -4.78 22.75
N GLY A 133 -6.04 -3.82 21.86
CA GLY A 133 -7.40 -3.40 21.55
C GLY A 133 -8.21 -4.46 20.80
N ALA A 134 -9.53 -4.44 20.97
CA ALA A 134 -10.44 -5.32 20.24
C ALA A 134 -10.34 -5.08 18.73
N HIS A 135 -9.97 -6.11 17.97
CA HIS A 135 -9.85 -6.07 16.52
C HIS A 135 -10.96 -6.90 15.86
N ALA A 136 -11.13 -6.72 14.55
CA ALA A 136 -12.11 -7.49 13.81
C ALA A 136 -11.76 -8.99 13.77
N GLU A 137 -12.79 -9.82 13.70
CA GLU A 137 -12.63 -11.26 13.49
C GLU A 137 -12.17 -11.55 12.05
N LYS A 138 -11.27 -12.52 11.90
CA LYS A 138 -10.72 -12.91 10.58
C LYS A 138 -11.83 -13.24 9.57
N SER A 139 -12.91 -13.87 10.00
CA SER A 139 -14.04 -14.22 9.14
C SER A 139 -14.78 -12.99 8.59
N ALA A 140 -14.92 -11.93 9.39
CA ALA A 140 -15.54 -10.67 8.99
C ALA A 140 -14.68 -9.93 7.95
N ILE A 141 -13.36 -9.88 8.15
CA ILE A 141 -12.42 -9.27 7.20
C ILE A 141 -12.46 -10.02 5.87
N LEU A 142 -12.42 -11.36 5.89
CA LEU A 142 -12.52 -12.17 4.68
C LEU A 142 -13.87 -11.98 3.94
N ALA A 143 -14.96 -11.75 4.67
CA ALA A 143 -16.24 -11.42 4.06
C ALA A 143 -16.22 -10.04 3.39
N SER A 144 -15.58 -9.04 4.00
CA SER A 144 -15.34 -7.72 3.41
C SER A 144 -14.55 -7.83 2.10
N ILE A 145 -13.44 -8.59 2.10
CA ILE A 145 -12.61 -8.84 0.90
C ILE A 145 -13.45 -9.46 -0.21
N LYS A 146 -14.23 -10.52 0.09
CA LYS A 146 -15.08 -11.18 -0.90
C LYS A 146 -16.11 -10.23 -1.50
N ASN A 147 -16.72 -9.37 -0.68
CA ASN A 147 -17.69 -8.38 -1.15
C ASN A 147 -17.02 -7.31 -2.02
N HIS A 148 -15.83 -6.85 -1.63
CA HIS A 148 -15.04 -5.88 -2.40
C HIS A 148 -14.68 -6.39 -3.79
N LEU A 149 -14.14 -7.61 -3.88
CA LEU A 149 -13.76 -8.22 -5.15
C LEU A 149 -14.97 -8.38 -6.09
N LYS A 150 -16.11 -8.85 -5.56
CA LYS A 150 -17.38 -8.92 -6.32
C LYS A 150 -17.84 -7.57 -6.85
N ASN A 151 -17.60 -6.49 -6.10
CA ASN A 151 -18.02 -5.15 -6.50
C ASN A 151 -17.12 -4.56 -7.59
N ILE A 152 -15.82 -4.86 -7.56
CA ILE A 152 -14.88 -4.42 -8.61
C ILE A 152 -15.16 -5.15 -9.92
N GLU A 153 -15.44 -6.45 -9.89
CA GLU A 153 -15.77 -7.24 -11.09
C GLU A 153 -17.04 -6.77 -11.82
N ARG A 154 -17.93 -6.06 -11.11
CA ARG A 154 -19.19 -5.53 -11.66
C ARG A 154 -19.06 -4.14 -12.26
N LYS A 155 -17.94 -3.43 -12.05
CA LYS A 155 -17.72 -2.14 -12.69
C LYS A 155 -17.46 -2.38 -14.19
N PRO A 156 -18.27 -1.77 -15.09
CA PRO A 156 -18.11 -1.91 -16.54
C PRO A 156 -16.82 -1.28 -17.05
#